data_AF-A0A4S4LEQ9-F1
#
_entry.id   AF-A0A4S4LEQ9-F1
#
_cell.length_a   1.000
_cell.length_b   1.000
_cell.length_c   1.000
_cell.angle_alpha   90.00
_cell.angle_beta   90.00
_cell.angle_gamma   90.00
#
_symmetry.space_group_name_H-M   'P 1'
#
loop_
_entity.id
_entity.type
_entity.pdbx_description
1 polymer ?
#
loop_
_entity_poly.entity_id
_entity_poly.type
_entity_poly.pdbx_seq_one_letter_code
_entity_poly.pdbx_strand_id
1 'polypeptide(L)'
;MTVVTFFVALVFVAITTVMHVSGFQVYLPNVFPNLTTCVYEPTFYSCENTTQVQNTCCSPTPGGLVLQTQFWDTYTGFEDAGQLLPKNSWTIHGLWPDFCDGSFTQYCDLSRQYDPSPSPNTTNGLANGTVVPAYTGPGVDTFILEFGRLELLDYSP
;
A
#
# COMPACT_ATOMS: atom_id res chain seq x y z
N MET A 1 65.33 -25.82 -55.71
CA MET A 1 64.93 -25.74 -54.28
C MET A 1 63.58 -25.06 -54.27
N THR A 2 62.51 -25.83 -54.09
CA THR A 2 61.12 -25.37 -54.23
C THR A 2 60.60 -24.98 -52.84
N VAL A 3 60.21 -23.72 -52.65
CA VAL A 3 59.64 -23.24 -51.38
C VAL A 3 58.16 -23.60 -51.37
N VAL A 4 57.75 -24.44 -50.42
CA VAL A 4 56.35 -24.78 -50.18
C VAL A 4 55.82 -23.88 -49.07
N THR A 5 54.93 -22.96 -49.41
CA THR A 5 54.26 -22.06 -48.46
C THR A 5 53.01 -22.76 -47.92
N PHE A 6 52.98 -23.05 -46.61
CA PHE A 6 51.78 -23.55 -45.94
C PHE A 6 50.90 -22.38 -45.49
N PHE A 7 49.70 -22.27 -46.04
CA PHE A 7 48.65 -21.37 -45.53
C PHE A 7 47.84 -22.11 -44.46
N VAL A 8 47.93 -21.67 -43.20
CA VAL A 8 47.04 -22.11 -42.12
C VAL A 8 45.82 -21.22 -42.12
N ALA A 9 44.66 -21.76 -42.49
CA ALA A 9 43.38 -21.06 -42.37
C ALA A 9 42.85 -21.17 -40.94
N LEU A 10 42.87 -20.05 -40.20
CA LEU A 10 42.23 -19.93 -38.89
C LEU A 10 40.71 -19.79 -39.08
N VAL A 11 39.96 -20.86 -38.78
CA VAL A 11 38.50 -20.82 -38.72
C VAL A 11 38.08 -20.34 -37.34
N PHE A 12 37.65 -19.07 -37.24
CA PHE A 12 37.03 -18.54 -36.03
C PHE A 12 35.56 -18.94 -35.99
N VAL A 13 35.18 -19.84 -35.08
CA VAL A 13 33.78 -20.15 -34.78
C VAL A 13 33.27 -19.10 -33.78
N ALA A 14 32.46 -18.15 -34.24
CA ALA A 14 31.79 -17.19 -33.38
C ALA A 14 30.61 -17.89 -32.67
N ILE A 15 30.78 -18.24 -31.40
CA ILE A 15 29.68 -18.72 -30.55
C ILE A 15 28.88 -17.50 -30.10
N THR A 16 27.78 -17.19 -30.79
CA THR A 16 26.81 -16.19 -30.30
C THR A 16 25.98 -16.82 -29.19
N THR A 17 26.32 -16.56 -27.93
CA THR A 17 25.45 -16.86 -26.80
C THR A 17 24.26 -15.90 -26.84
N VAL A 18 23.08 -16.41 -27.20
CA VAL A 18 21.84 -15.65 -27.06
C VAL A 18 21.52 -15.59 -25.57
N MET A 19 21.83 -14.47 -24.92
CA MET A 19 21.34 -14.21 -23.57
C MET A 19 19.83 -13.95 -23.67
N HIS A 20 19.02 -14.96 -23.35
CA HIS A 20 17.60 -14.73 -23.07
C HIS A 20 17.51 -14.01 -21.72
N VAL A 21 17.31 -12.70 -21.77
CA VAL A 21 16.80 -11.95 -20.62
C VAL A 21 15.34 -12.36 -20.46
N SER A 22 15.09 -13.36 -19.62
CA SER A 22 13.75 -13.67 -19.13
C SER A 22 13.32 -12.51 -18.22
N GLY A 23 12.79 -11.44 -18.81
CA GLY A 23 12.23 -10.34 -18.04
C GLY A 23 11.07 -10.87 -17.21
N PHE A 24 11.18 -10.77 -15.88
CA PHE A 24 10.09 -11.09 -14.97
C PHE A 24 8.99 -10.03 -15.21
N GLN A 25 7.96 -10.38 -15.98
CA GLN A 25 6.81 -9.51 -16.20
C GLN A 25 5.94 -9.52 -14.94
N VAL A 26 6.13 -8.52 -14.07
CA VAL A 26 5.21 -8.27 -12.95
C VAL A 26 3.94 -7.66 -13.54
N TYR A 27 2.82 -8.39 -13.48
CA TYR A 27 1.51 -7.83 -13.79
C TYR A 27 1.12 -6.87 -12.68
N LEU A 28 1.06 -5.57 -12.99
CA LEU A 28 0.58 -4.56 -12.05
C LEU A 28 -0.94 -4.44 -12.20
N PRO A 29 -1.73 -4.79 -11.17
CA PRO A 29 -3.17 -4.56 -11.21
C PRO A 29 -3.45 -3.05 -11.32
N ASN A 30 -4.50 -2.70 -12.07
CA ASN A 30 -4.94 -1.31 -12.15
C ASN A 30 -5.63 -0.92 -10.83
N VAL A 31 -4.89 -0.23 -9.96
CA VAL A 31 -5.37 0.31 -8.69
C VAL A 31 -5.89 1.75 -8.82
N PHE A 32 -5.86 2.33 -10.02
CA PHE A 32 -6.35 3.69 -10.22
C PHE A 32 -7.89 3.68 -10.25
N PRO A 33 -8.54 4.54 -9.44
CA PRO A 33 -9.97 4.71 -9.55
C PRO A 33 -10.32 5.27 -10.93
N ASN A 34 -11.48 4.88 -11.46
CA ASN A 34 -11.99 5.45 -12.71
C ASN A 34 -12.40 6.91 -12.46
N LEU A 35 -11.51 7.86 -12.75
CA LEU A 35 -11.76 9.29 -12.50
C LEU A 35 -12.96 9.87 -13.26
N THR A 36 -13.41 9.23 -14.33
CA THR A 36 -14.59 9.68 -15.09
C THR A 36 -15.91 9.40 -14.37
N THR A 37 -15.93 8.55 -13.35
CA THR A 37 -17.16 8.24 -12.59
C THR A 37 -17.71 9.45 -11.85
N CYS A 38 -16.88 10.45 -11.57
CA CYS A 38 -17.26 11.65 -10.83
C CYS A 38 -17.46 12.88 -11.72
N VAL A 39 -17.31 12.77 -13.05
CA VAL A 39 -17.29 13.94 -13.95
C VAL A 39 -18.63 14.67 -14.02
N TYR A 40 -19.72 13.96 -13.76
CA TYR A 40 -21.09 14.49 -13.74
C TYR A 40 -21.63 14.71 -12.34
N GLU A 41 -20.83 14.44 -11.31
CA GLU A 41 -21.21 14.72 -9.93
C GLU A 41 -21.08 16.21 -9.65
N PRO A 42 -21.98 16.80 -8.86
CA PRO A 42 -21.87 18.19 -8.47
C PRO A 42 -20.61 18.41 -7.62
N THR A 43 -19.93 19.54 -7.83
CA THR A 43 -18.75 19.91 -7.04
C THR A 43 -19.18 20.54 -5.72
N PHE A 44 -18.82 19.92 -4.61
CA PHE A 44 -19.03 20.44 -3.26
C PHE A 44 -17.92 19.92 -2.32
N TYR A 45 -17.68 20.64 -1.23
CA TYR A 45 -16.79 20.17 -0.18
C TYR A 45 -17.54 19.21 0.75
N SER A 46 -16.86 18.14 1.19
CA SER A 46 -17.37 17.29 2.27
C SER A 46 -17.61 18.14 3.52
N CYS A 47 -18.63 17.79 4.30
CA CYS A 47 -19.09 18.55 5.47
C CYS A 47 -19.72 19.93 5.23
N GLU A 48 -19.76 20.43 3.99
CA GLU A 48 -20.50 21.66 3.65
C GLU A 48 -21.84 21.35 2.96
N ASN A 49 -21.93 20.23 2.24
CA ASN A 49 -23.14 19.84 1.54
C ASN A 49 -24.21 19.30 2.51
N THR A 50 -25.38 19.94 2.52
CA THR A 50 -26.54 19.54 3.32
C THR A 50 -27.54 18.66 2.55
N THR A 51 -27.29 18.45 1.25
CA THR A 51 -28.09 17.55 0.41
C THR A 51 -27.52 16.13 0.45
N GLN A 52 -28.37 15.13 0.19
CA GLN A 52 -27.95 13.74 0.15
C GLN A 52 -26.95 13.50 -1.00
N VAL A 53 -25.75 13.04 -0.65
CA VAL A 53 -24.75 12.56 -1.62
C VAL A 53 -25.21 11.22 -2.17
N GLN A 54 -25.55 11.18 -3.46
CA GLN A 54 -26.03 9.95 -4.12
C GLN A 54 -24.87 8.99 -4.42
N ASN A 55 -23.74 9.51 -4.89
CA ASN A 55 -22.57 8.75 -5.24
C ASN A 55 -21.45 8.95 -4.21
N THR A 56 -21.42 8.09 -3.19
CA THR A 56 -20.45 8.15 -2.09
C THR A 56 -19.03 7.79 -2.50
N CYS A 57 -18.82 7.25 -3.71
CA CYS A 57 -17.48 7.07 -4.27
C CYS A 57 -16.82 8.39 -4.70
N CYS A 58 -17.63 9.43 -4.94
CA CYS A 58 -17.17 10.74 -5.44
C CYS A 58 -17.13 11.83 -4.36
N SER A 59 -17.70 11.58 -3.19
CA SER A 59 -17.51 12.41 -2.00
C SER A 59 -17.59 11.56 -0.74
N PRO A 60 -16.63 11.65 0.18
CA PRO A 60 -16.65 10.91 1.43
C PRO A 60 -17.81 11.37 2.31
N THR A 61 -18.62 10.43 2.76
CA THR A 61 -19.73 10.64 3.71
C THR A 61 -20.06 9.30 4.38
N PRO A 62 -20.46 9.27 5.67
CA PRO A 62 -20.56 10.40 6.60
C PRO A 62 -19.21 10.91 7.16
N GLY A 63 -18.12 10.18 6.93
CA GLY A 63 -16.76 10.52 7.38
C GLY A 63 -16.06 11.58 6.52
N GLY A 64 -16.69 12.75 6.37
CA GLY A 64 -16.24 13.81 5.47
C GLY A 64 -15.11 14.70 6.00
N LEU A 65 -14.84 14.63 7.32
CA LEU A 65 -13.77 15.39 7.98
C LEU A 65 -12.54 14.50 8.11
N VAL A 66 -11.48 14.77 7.33
CA VAL A 66 -10.29 13.91 7.31
C VAL A 66 -9.17 14.51 8.16
N LEU A 67 -8.70 13.76 9.14
CA LEU A 67 -7.58 14.15 10.02
C LEU A 67 -6.31 13.44 9.60
N GLN A 68 -5.24 14.21 9.32
CA GLN A 68 -3.89 13.69 9.16
C GLN A 68 -3.14 13.88 10.48
N THR A 69 -2.98 12.79 11.23
CA THR A 69 -2.37 12.83 12.57
C THR A 69 -0.90 12.41 12.53
N GLN A 70 -0.10 12.98 13.43
CA GLN A 70 1.35 12.78 13.48
C GLN A 70 1.81 12.51 14.92
N PHE A 71 2.93 11.81 15.06
CA PHE A 71 3.64 11.66 16.33
C PHE A 71 4.99 12.40 16.32
N TRP A 72 5.36 12.87 17.50
CA TRP A 72 6.71 13.32 17.83
C TRP A 72 7.31 12.35 18.83
N ASP A 73 7.74 11.20 18.31
CA ASP A 73 8.40 10.19 19.13
C ASP A 73 9.90 10.49 19.20
N THR A 74 10.47 10.23 20.38
CA THR A 74 11.92 10.45 20.62
C THR A 74 12.70 9.14 20.73
N TYR A 75 12.02 8.00 20.81
CA TYR A 75 12.58 6.65 20.85
C TYR A 75 11.55 5.63 20.34
N THR A 76 12.02 4.55 19.74
CA THR A 76 11.21 3.40 19.31
C THR A 76 11.13 2.32 20.39
N GLY A 77 12.13 2.26 21.28
CA GLY A 77 12.30 1.15 22.21
C GLY A 77 12.94 -0.10 21.58
N PHE A 78 13.28 -0.03 20.29
CA PHE A 78 13.88 -1.10 19.48
C PHE A 78 15.15 -0.63 18.77
N GLU A 79 15.82 0.39 19.31
CA GLU A 79 17.05 0.94 18.76
C GLU A 79 18.16 -0.12 18.65
N ASP A 80 18.27 -1.01 19.64
CA ASP A 80 19.22 -2.12 19.65
C ASP A 80 18.96 -3.14 18.52
N ALA A 81 17.72 -3.22 18.04
CA ALA A 81 17.32 -4.01 16.88
C ALA A 81 17.43 -3.24 15.56
N GLY A 82 17.94 -2.00 15.59
CA GLY A 82 18.15 -1.16 14.41
C GLY A 82 16.93 -0.37 13.95
N GLN A 83 15.82 -0.36 14.70
CA GLN A 83 14.65 0.45 14.35
C GLN A 83 14.86 1.90 14.81
N LEU A 84 15.20 2.77 13.86
CA LEU A 84 15.54 4.16 14.12
C LEU A 84 14.49 5.13 13.58
N LEU A 85 14.23 6.21 14.32
CA LEU A 85 13.38 7.30 13.88
C LEU A 85 14.16 8.28 12.98
N PRO A 86 13.49 8.88 11.98
CA PRO A 86 14.10 9.97 11.21
C PRO A 86 14.41 11.16 12.11
N LYS A 87 15.61 11.73 11.98
CA LYS A 87 16.00 12.90 12.78
C LYS A 87 15.19 14.13 12.36
N ASN A 88 14.75 14.89 13.37
CA ASN A 88 14.06 16.17 13.19
C ASN A 88 12.81 16.08 12.29
N SER A 89 12.10 14.95 12.34
CA SER A 89 10.87 14.74 11.59
C SER A 89 9.80 14.19 12.49
N TRP A 90 8.58 14.68 12.32
CA TRP A 90 7.38 13.98 12.77
C TRP A 90 7.19 12.72 11.93
N THR A 91 6.50 11.73 12.49
CA THR A 91 6.10 10.52 11.79
C THR A 91 4.58 10.48 11.63
N ILE A 92 4.10 9.74 10.64
CA ILE A 92 2.66 9.55 10.42
C ILE A 92 2.12 8.67 11.54
N HIS A 93 1.08 9.15 12.21
CA HIS A 93 0.26 8.32 13.09
C HIS A 93 -0.88 7.69 12.30
N GLY A 94 -1.67 8.50 11.58
CA GLY A 94 -2.76 7.98 10.77
C GLY A 94 -3.49 9.01 9.91
N LEU A 95 -4.49 8.50 9.19
CA LEU A 95 -5.46 9.27 8.42
C LEU A 95 -6.87 8.82 8.82
N TRP A 96 -7.64 9.69 9.46
CA TRP A 96 -8.90 9.30 10.11
C TRP A 96 -10.10 10.02 9.49
N PRO A 97 -11.15 9.29 9.06
CA PRO A 97 -12.39 9.87 8.55
C PRO A 97 -13.39 10.09 9.70
N ASP A 98 -13.44 11.31 10.22
CA ASP A 98 -14.40 11.74 11.24
C ASP A 98 -15.70 12.22 10.60
N PHE A 99 -16.78 12.13 11.36
CA PHE A 99 -18.03 12.78 11.01
C PHE A 99 -17.90 14.30 11.13
N CYS A 100 -18.76 15.02 10.42
CA CYS A 100 -18.71 16.48 10.36
C CYS A 100 -19.07 17.18 11.69
N ASP A 101 -19.58 16.45 12.68
CA ASP A 101 -19.80 16.93 14.05
C ASP A 101 -18.61 16.66 14.99
N GLY A 102 -17.52 16.09 14.47
CA GLY A 102 -16.31 15.74 15.21
C GLY A 102 -16.39 14.43 15.98
N SER A 103 -17.52 13.72 15.95
CA SER A 103 -17.55 12.32 16.37
C SER A 103 -16.95 11.43 15.27
N PHE A 104 -16.67 10.17 15.59
CA PHE A 104 -15.96 9.27 14.67
C PHE A 104 -16.55 7.86 14.70
N THR A 105 -16.18 7.10 13.68
CA THR A 105 -16.47 5.67 13.59
C THR A 105 -15.17 4.88 13.55
N GLN A 106 -15.25 3.59 13.85
CA GLN A 106 -14.17 2.64 13.75
C GLN A 106 -14.76 1.29 13.33
N TYR A 107 -13.95 0.44 12.70
CA TYR A 107 -14.38 -0.88 12.22
C TYR A 107 -15.62 -0.85 11.31
N CYS A 108 -15.64 0.06 10.32
CA CYS A 108 -16.78 0.25 9.41
C CYS A 108 -17.10 -0.98 8.54
N ASP A 109 -16.14 -1.89 8.34
CA ASP A 109 -16.31 -3.09 7.53
C ASP A 109 -15.38 -4.22 8.01
N LEU A 110 -15.95 -5.17 8.76
CA LEU A 110 -15.19 -6.31 9.30
C LEU A 110 -14.76 -7.31 8.22
N SER A 111 -15.35 -7.26 7.01
CA SER A 111 -14.90 -8.13 5.90
C SER A 111 -13.57 -7.67 5.30
N ARG A 112 -13.14 -6.44 5.59
CA ARG A 112 -11.89 -5.82 5.16
C ARG A 112 -10.97 -5.48 6.34
N GLN A 113 -11.03 -6.26 7.41
CA GLN A 113 -10.13 -6.16 8.56
C GLN A 113 -8.98 -7.17 8.38
N TYR A 114 -7.75 -6.73 8.61
CA TYR A 114 -6.53 -7.54 8.39
C TYR A 114 -5.59 -7.61 9.61
N ASP A 115 -6.04 -7.18 10.79
CA ASP A 115 -5.19 -7.16 11.99
C ASP A 115 -5.35 -8.48 12.78
N PRO A 116 -4.26 -9.25 12.97
CA PRO A 116 -4.29 -10.53 13.68
C PRO A 116 -4.47 -10.37 15.20
N SER A 117 -4.30 -9.16 15.75
CA SER A 117 -4.50 -8.86 17.17
C SER A 117 -5.33 -7.57 17.36
N PRO A 118 -6.63 -7.59 17.01
CA PRO A 118 -7.49 -6.41 17.02
C PRO A 118 -7.48 -5.66 18.35
N SER A 119 -7.16 -4.36 18.31
CA SER A 119 -7.24 -3.46 19.46
C SER A 119 -7.94 -2.15 19.08
N PRO A 120 -9.10 -1.83 19.68
CA PRO A 120 -9.82 -2.64 20.66
C PRO A 120 -10.46 -3.90 20.05
N ASN A 121 -10.72 -4.93 20.86
CA ASN A 121 -11.29 -6.21 20.40
C ASN A 121 -12.82 -6.17 20.15
N THR A 122 -13.46 -5.01 20.33
CA THR A 122 -14.86 -4.77 19.98
C THR A 122 -15.01 -3.49 19.17
N THR A 123 -16.08 -3.41 18.37
CA THR A 123 -16.30 -2.31 17.41
C THR A 123 -16.43 -0.93 18.05
N ASN A 124 -16.67 -0.82 19.35
CA ASN A 124 -16.77 0.45 20.08
C ASN A 124 -15.83 0.53 21.30
N GLY A 125 -14.93 -0.45 21.49
CA GLY A 125 -14.05 -0.52 22.66
C GLY A 125 -14.74 -0.85 23.99
N LEU A 126 -16.04 -1.16 23.98
CA LEU A 126 -16.82 -1.53 25.16
C LEU A 126 -17.25 -3.00 25.08
N ALA A 127 -17.58 -3.59 26.24
CA ALA A 127 -18.02 -4.98 26.32
C ALA A 127 -19.34 -5.26 25.58
N ASN A 128 -20.13 -4.23 25.27
CA ASN A 128 -21.38 -4.34 24.49
C ASN A 128 -21.17 -4.23 22.98
N GLY A 129 -19.95 -3.93 22.51
CA GLY A 129 -19.64 -3.84 21.09
C GLY A 129 -19.62 -5.20 20.41
N THR A 130 -19.72 -5.19 19.09
CA THR A 130 -19.54 -6.40 18.28
C THR A 130 -18.08 -6.83 18.35
N VAL A 131 -17.82 -8.13 18.55
CA VAL A 131 -16.45 -8.67 18.56
C VAL A 131 -15.78 -8.44 17.20
N VAL A 132 -14.56 -7.92 17.22
CA VAL A 132 -13.70 -7.81 16.04
C VAL A 132 -12.92 -9.11 15.92
N PRO A 133 -13.17 -9.94 14.89
CA PRO A 133 -12.45 -11.20 14.74
C PRO A 133 -10.99 -10.93 14.41
N ALA A 134 -10.08 -11.74 14.98
CA ALA A 134 -8.68 -11.73 14.61
C ALA A 134 -8.54 -12.23 13.17
N TYR A 135 -7.74 -11.52 12.38
CA TYR A 135 -7.43 -11.93 11.02
C TYR A 135 -6.51 -13.16 11.01
N THR A 136 -6.84 -14.16 10.20
CA THR A 136 -6.10 -15.43 10.08
C THR A 136 -5.62 -15.71 8.65
N GLY A 137 -5.74 -14.74 7.75
CA GLY A 137 -5.30 -14.87 6.36
C GLY A 137 -3.81 -14.55 6.16
N PRO A 138 -3.35 -14.43 4.90
CA PRO A 138 -1.95 -14.14 4.58
C PRO A 138 -1.48 -12.76 5.06
N GLY A 139 -0.17 -12.61 5.27
CA GLY A 139 0.43 -11.34 5.69
C GLY A 139 0.30 -10.22 4.65
N VAL A 140 0.60 -8.99 5.08
CA VAL A 140 0.50 -7.79 4.22
C VAL A 140 1.48 -7.83 3.03
N ASP A 141 2.58 -8.56 3.19
CA ASP A 141 3.57 -8.87 2.16
C ASP A 141 2.92 -9.50 0.92
N THR A 142 1.91 -10.35 1.11
CA THR A 142 1.17 -10.99 0.01
C THR A 142 0.47 -9.95 -0.87
N PHE A 143 -0.17 -8.94 -0.26
CA PHE A 143 -0.83 -7.87 -1.01
C PHE A 143 0.19 -6.93 -1.65
N ILE A 144 1.29 -6.63 -0.96
CA ILE A 144 2.38 -5.79 -1.49
C ILE A 144 2.96 -6.42 -2.78
N LEU A 145 3.18 -7.74 -2.77
CA LEU A 145 3.60 -8.52 -3.92
C LEU A 145 2.58 -8.46 -5.06
N GLU A 146 1.30 -8.68 -4.75
CA GLU A 146 0.21 -8.64 -5.72
C GLU A 146 0.07 -7.26 -6.39
N PHE A 147 0.25 -6.17 -5.63
CA PHE A 147 0.25 -4.81 -6.16
C PHE A 147 1.56 -4.41 -6.84
N GLY A 148 2.57 -5.29 -6.83
CA GLY A 148 3.90 -5.06 -7.40
C GLY A 148 4.65 -3.89 -6.76
N ARG A 149 4.38 -3.61 -5.48
CA ARG A 149 5.04 -2.57 -4.67
C ARG A 149 6.26 -3.15 -3.95
N LEU A 150 7.14 -3.79 -4.72
CA LEU A 150 8.23 -4.61 -4.20
C LEU A 150 9.17 -3.85 -3.26
N GLU A 151 9.30 -2.54 -3.43
CA GLU A 151 10.10 -1.67 -2.56
C GLU A 151 9.58 -1.60 -1.11
N LEU A 152 8.31 -1.96 -0.87
CA LEU A 152 7.73 -1.96 0.47
C LEU A 152 8.02 -3.25 1.24
N LEU A 153 8.49 -4.32 0.56
CA LEU A 153 8.78 -5.60 1.20
C LEU A 153 9.96 -5.52 2.16
N ASP A 154 10.92 -4.64 1.91
CA ASP A 154 12.04 -4.38 2.81
C ASP A 154 11.58 -3.81 4.18
N TYR A 155 10.32 -3.37 4.26
CA TYR A 155 9.71 -2.76 5.45
C TYR A 155 8.51 -3.55 5.99
N SER A 156 8.23 -4.73 5.44
CA SER A 156 7.12 -5.61 5.86
C SER A 156 7.69 -6.86 6.54
N PRO A 157 7.94 -6.82 7.87
CA PRO A 157 8.49 -7.96 8.61
C PRO A 157 7.54 -9.16 8.70
#